data_AF-A0A024Q7Q0-F1
#
_entry.id   AF-A0A024Q7Q0-F1
#
_cell.length_a   1.000
_cell.length_b   1.000
_cell.length_c   1.000
_cell.angle_alpha   90.00
_cell.angle_beta   90.00
_cell.angle_gamma   90.00
#
_symmetry.space_group_name_H-M   'P 1'
#
loop_
_entity.id
_entity.type
_entity.pdbx_description
1 polymer ?
#
loop_
_entity_poly.entity_id
_entity_poly.type
_entity_poly.pdbx_seq_one_letter_code
_entity_poly.pdbx_strand_id
1 'polypeptide(L)'
;MSEEIKLQQTPVENGIAELRTSIQELNTSFAREIDGENQLRMLRSFNEIKREYEELLNQFEALFVANVNATEKAITKLQETEQQVANDIKLK
;
A
#
# COMPACT_ATOMS: atom_id res chain seq x y z
N MET A 1 20.42 -7.78 -24.31
CA MET A 1 20.77 -6.86 -23.20
C MET A 1 20.06 -7.38 -21.98
N SER A 2 20.78 -8.06 -21.08
CA SER A 2 20.20 -8.53 -19.82
C SER A 2 20.48 -7.44 -18.80
N GLU A 3 19.46 -6.71 -18.38
CA GLU A 3 19.59 -5.85 -17.21
C GLU A 3 19.76 -6.76 -15.99
N GLU A 4 20.92 -6.65 -15.34
CA GLU A 4 21.21 -7.43 -14.13
C GLU A 4 20.37 -6.85 -12.98
N ILE A 5 19.44 -7.62 -12.46
CA ILE A 5 18.62 -7.22 -11.30
C ILE A 5 19.47 -7.44 -10.05
N LYS A 6 19.93 -6.35 -9.42
CA LYS A 6 20.65 -6.40 -8.14
C LYS A 6 19.78 -5.84 -7.02
N LEU A 7 19.62 -6.64 -5.97
CA LEU A 7 18.91 -6.22 -4.76
C LEU A 7 19.84 -5.41 -3.87
N GLN A 8 19.51 -4.13 -3.65
CA GLN A 8 20.15 -3.32 -2.60
C GLN A 8 19.24 -3.36 -1.37
N GLN A 9 19.63 -4.11 -0.34
CA GLN A 9 18.80 -4.33 0.86
C GLN A 9 18.38 -3.03 1.53
N THR A 10 19.33 -2.14 1.86
CA THR A 10 19.02 -0.92 2.62
C THR A 10 18.04 0.02 1.91
N PRO A 11 18.20 0.36 0.62
CA PRO A 11 17.18 1.15 -0.10
C PRO A 11 15.82 0.48 -0.16
N VAL A 12 15.78 -0.85 -0.29
CA VAL A 12 14.55 -1.63 -0.37
C VAL A 12 13.79 -1.63 0.97
N GLU A 13 14.50 -1.87 2.07
CA GLU A 13 13.93 -1.83 3.42
C GLU A 13 13.42 -0.43 3.77
N ASN A 14 14.20 0.61 3.46
CA ASN A 14 13.80 2.00 3.67
C ASN A 14 12.55 2.36 2.84
N GLY A 15 12.52 1.99 1.56
CA GLY A 15 11.36 2.23 0.70
C GLY A 15 10.10 1.53 1.22
N ILE A 16 10.19 0.27 1.67
CA ILE A 16 9.07 -0.44 2.28
C ILE A 16 8.60 0.26 3.57
N ALA A 17 9.54 0.70 4.42
CA ALA A 17 9.21 1.40 5.66
C ALA A 17 8.51 2.75 5.40
N GLU A 18 8.95 3.49 4.39
CA GLU A 18 8.30 4.72 3.94
C GLU A 18 6.87 4.44 3.46
N LEU A 19 6.67 3.41 2.62
CA LEU A 19 5.33 3.03 2.13
C LEU A 19 4.40 2.62 3.28
N ARG A 20 4.90 1.86 4.27
CA ARG A 20 4.14 1.50 5.47
C ARG A 20 3.75 2.72 6.29
N THR A 21 4.65 3.69 6.41
CA THR A 21 4.38 4.95 7.11
C THR A 21 3.31 5.76 6.37
N SER A 22 3.40 5.88 5.05
CA SER A 22 2.40 6.58 4.23
C SER A 22 1.01 5.96 4.33
N ILE A 23 0.92 4.63 4.46
CA ILE A 23 -0.37 3.95 4.71
C ILE A 23 -0.94 4.35 6.07
N GLN A 24 -0.11 4.37 7.13
CA GLN A 24 -0.57 4.74 8.48
C GLN A 24 -1.01 6.21 8.59
N GLU A 25 -0.40 7.09 7.81
CA GLU A 25 -0.75 8.50 7.74
C GLU A 25 -2.01 8.78 6.89
N LEU A 26 -2.48 7.80 6.12
CA LEU A 26 -3.67 7.94 5.29
C LEU A 26 -4.92 8.02 6.18
N ASN A 27 -5.41 9.24 6.41
CA ASN A 27 -6.69 9.42 7.10
C ASN A 27 -7.85 9.21 6.12
N THR A 28 -8.55 8.09 6.27
CA THR A 28 -9.70 7.72 5.43
C THR A 28 -11.03 8.22 5.96
N SER A 29 -11.06 8.81 7.16
CA SER A 29 -12.29 9.27 7.81
C SER A 29 -12.61 10.73 7.51
N PHE A 30 -13.84 11.02 7.09
CA PHE A 30 -14.35 12.38 7.00
C PHE A 30 -15.17 12.75 8.25
N ALA A 31 -15.29 14.05 8.53
CA ALA A 31 -16.04 14.54 9.67
C ALA A 31 -17.53 14.17 9.59
N ARG A 32 -18.14 13.95 10.78
CA ARG A 32 -19.56 13.53 11.00
C ARG A 32 -20.54 14.20 10.04
N GLU A 33 -21.57 13.44 9.68
CA GLU A 33 -22.70 13.92 8.87
C GLU A 33 -23.20 15.26 9.38
N ILE A 34 -23.45 16.17 8.44
CA ILE A 34 -24.02 17.48 8.76
C ILE A 34 -25.51 17.25 8.97
N ASP A 35 -25.95 17.29 10.23
CA ASP A 35 -27.36 17.18 10.59
C ASP A 35 -27.97 18.58 10.74
N GLY A 36 -29.08 18.81 10.06
CA GLY A 36 -29.78 20.09 10.05
C GLY A 36 -31.24 19.87 9.71
N GLU A 37 -32.15 20.49 10.48
CA GLU A 37 -33.61 20.31 10.38
C GLU A 37 -34.19 20.58 8.98
N ASN A 38 -33.44 21.29 8.13
CA ASN A 38 -33.80 21.52 6.75
C ASN A 38 -32.99 20.60 5.84
N GLN A 39 -33.54 19.42 5.51
CA GLN A 39 -32.95 18.43 4.59
C GLN A 39 -32.94 18.94 3.13
N LEU A 40 -32.21 20.03 2.88
CA LEU A 40 -31.88 20.52 1.57
C LEU A 40 -31.23 19.38 0.78
N ARG A 41 -31.72 19.14 -0.44
CA ARG A 41 -31.18 18.11 -1.35
C ARG A 41 -29.65 18.14 -1.44
N MET A 42 -29.07 19.34 -1.36
CA MET A 42 -27.62 19.58 -1.34
C MET A 42 -26.90 18.91 -0.15
N LEU A 43 -27.46 18.95 1.06
CA LEU A 43 -26.85 18.32 2.24
C LEU A 43 -26.83 16.79 2.11
N ARG A 44 -27.90 16.20 1.56
CA ARG A 44 -27.96 14.77 1.26
C ARG A 44 -26.90 14.36 0.25
N SER A 45 -26.82 15.06 -0.88
CA SER A 45 -25.80 14.80 -1.90
C SER A 45 -24.38 14.99 -1.35
N PHE A 46 -24.17 15.94 -0.44
CA PHE A 46 -22.86 16.14 0.18
C PHE A 46 -22.48 14.98 1.12
N ASN A 47 -23.42 14.49 1.94
CA ASN A 47 -23.19 13.32 2.79
C ASN A 47 -23.00 12.03 1.96
N GLU A 48 -23.72 11.88 0.84
CA GLU A 48 -23.50 10.77 -0.12
C GLU A 48 -22.09 10.81 -0.72
N ILE A 49 -21.65 11.97 -1.23
CA ILE A 49 -20.31 12.15 -1.79
C ILE A 49 -19.24 11.84 -0.74
N LYS A 50 -19.42 12.30 0.51
CA LYS A 50 -18.51 11.97 1.60
C LYS A 50 -18.39 10.46 1.79
N ARG A 51 -19.53 9.75 1.85
CA ARG A 51 -19.54 8.29 2.05
C ARG A 51 -18.86 7.55 0.90
N GLU A 52 -19.12 7.95 -0.33
CA GLU A 52 -18.46 7.38 -1.51
C GLU A 52 -16.96 7.63 -1.49
N TYR A 53 -16.52 8.82 -1.04
CA TYR A 53 -15.10 9.13 -0.86
C TYR A 53 -14.43 8.31 0.24
N GLU A 54 -15.11 8.13 1.39
CA GLU A 54 -14.63 7.25 2.46
C GLU A 54 -14.44 5.83 1.96
N GLU A 55 -15.44 5.31 1.23
CA GLU A 55 -15.38 3.97 0.66
C GLU A 55 -14.22 3.84 -0.35
N LEU A 56 -14.04 4.82 -1.23
CA LEU A 56 -12.94 4.84 -2.19
C LEU A 56 -11.57 4.90 -1.50
N LEU A 57 -11.41 5.73 -0.46
CA LEU A 57 -10.17 5.82 0.30
C LEU A 57 -9.85 4.52 1.02
N ASN A 58 -10.84 3.86 1.62
CA ASN A 58 -10.67 2.56 2.26
C ASN A 58 -10.26 1.47 1.24
N GLN A 59 -10.85 1.48 0.04
CA GLN A 59 -10.45 0.56 -1.03
C GLN A 59 -9.02 0.83 -1.52
N PHE A 60 -8.63 2.10 -1.64
CA PHE A 60 -7.28 2.49 -1.99
C PHE A 60 -6.27 2.06 -0.93
N GLU A 61 -6.56 2.29 0.35
CA GLU A 61 -5.73 1.84 1.46
C GLU A 61 -5.51 0.32 1.42
N ALA A 62 -6.59 -0.45 1.26
CA ALA A 62 -6.52 -1.90 1.18
C ALA A 62 -5.66 -2.38 -0.02
N LEU A 63 -5.83 -1.76 -1.19
CA LEU A 63 -5.02 -2.07 -2.37
C LEU A 63 -3.54 -1.71 -2.14
N PHE A 64 -3.28 -0.58 -1.49
CA PHE A 64 -1.93 -0.12 -1.23
C PHE A 64 -1.21 -1.08 -0.25
N VAL A 65 -1.87 -1.48 0.83
CA VAL A 65 -1.39 -2.52 1.76
C VAL A 65 -1.09 -3.82 1.03
N ALA A 66 -1.98 -4.28 0.15
CA ALA A 66 -1.79 -5.51 -0.62
C ALA A 66 -0.55 -5.43 -1.52
N ASN A 67 -0.31 -4.27 -2.16
CA ASN A 67 0.86 -4.05 -3.00
C ASN A 67 2.17 -4.02 -2.21
N VAL A 68 2.19 -3.40 -1.03
CA VAL A 68 3.37 -3.41 -0.14
C VAL A 68 3.70 -4.84 0.29
N ASN A 69 2.70 -5.61 0.73
CA ASN A 69 2.89 -7.01 1.13
C ASN A 69 3.36 -7.90 -0.03
N ALA A 70 2.83 -7.68 -1.24
CA ALA A 70 3.26 -8.40 -2.44
C ALA A 70 4.72 -8.07 -2.79
N THR A 71 5.13 -6.82 -2.60
CA THR A 71 6.51 -6.35 -2.83
C THR A 71 7.47 -7.00 -1.85
N GLU A 72 7.15 -6.98 -0.55
CA GLU A 72 7.94 -7.67 0.50
C GLU A 72 8.13 -9.15 0.17
N LYS A 73 7.04 -9.84 -0.23
CA LYS A 73 7.10 -11.26 -0.59
C LYS A 73 7.98 -11.51 -1.82
N ALA A 74 7.95 -10.62 -2.81
CA ALA A 74 8.81 -10.73 -3.98
C ALA A 74 10.29 -10.57 -3.62
N ILE A 75 10.61 -9.64 -2.72
CA ILE A 75 11.98 -9.43 -2.21
C ILE A 75 12.48 -10.65 -1.44
N THR A 76 11.66 -11.20 -0.53
CA THR A 76 12.03 -12.43 0.18
C THR A 76 12.30 -13.58 -0.79
N LYS A 77 11.45 -13.76 -1.80
CA LYS A 77 11.64 -14.82 -2.79
C LYS A 77 12.91 -14.62 -3.62
N LEU A 78 13.26 -13.37 -3.95
CA LEU A 78 14.51 -13.06 -4.64
C LEU A 78 15.72 -13.42 -3.77
N GLN A 79 15.70 -13.05 -2.49
CA GLN A 79 16.78 -13.38 -1.54
C GLN A 79 16.94 -14.90 -1.35
N GLU A 80 15.84 -15.64 -1.21
CA GLU A 80 15.84 -17.10 -1.15
C GLU A 80 16.45 -17.72 -2.40
N THR A 81 16.08 -17.20 -3.58
CA THR A 81 16.61 -17.66 -4.87
C THR A 81 18.10 -17.38 -4.99
N GLU A 82 18.56 -16.18 -4.62
CA GLU A 82 19.99 -15.84 -4.61
C GLU A 82 20.77 -16.77 -3.67
N GLN A 83 20.26 -17.02 -2.46
CA GLN A 83 20.90 -17.91 -1.51
C GLN A 83 20.98 -19.35 -2.02
N GLN A 84 19.92 -19.83 -2.68
CA GLN A 84 19.91 -21.16 -3.30
C GLN A 84 20.96 -21.26 -4.41
N VAL A 85 21.00 -20.29 -5.32
CA VAL A 85 21.99 -20.25 -6.42
C VAL A 85 23.41 -20.18 -5.86
N ALA A 86 23.66 -19.37 -4.83
CA ALA A 86 24.97 -19.28 -4.18
C ALA A 86 25.40 -20.61 -3.53
N ASN A 87 24.46 -21.34 -2.92
CA ASN A 87 24.73 -22.66 -2.35
C ASN A 87 25.03 -23.70 -3.43
N ASP A 88 24.27 -23.72 -4.52
CA ASP A 88 24.47 -24.65 -5.64
C ASP A 88 25.82 -24.42 -6.34
N ILE A 89 26.30 -23.18 -6.41
CA ILE A 89 27.64 -22.84 -6.93
C ILE A 89 28.74 -23.33 -5.97
N LYS A 90 28.56 -23.17 -4.65
CA LYS A 90 29.56 -23.60 -3.65
C LYS A 90 29.71 -25.11 -3.52
N LEU A 91 28.68 -25.87 -3.90
CA LEU A 91 28.67 -27.34 -3.85
C LEU A 91 29.24 -28.01 -5.12
N LYS A 92 29.60 -27.22 -6.14
CA LYS A 92 30.33 -27.66 -7.34
C LYS A 92 31.82 -27.36 -7.22
#